data_AF-A0A1Y3D439-F1
#
_entry.id   AF-A0A1Y3D439-F1
#
_cell.length_a   1.000
_cell.length_b   1.000
_cell.length_c   1.000
_cell.angle_alpha   90.00
_cell.angle_beta   90.00
_cell.angle_gamma   90.00
#
_symmetry.space_group_name_H-M   'P 1'
#
loop_
_entity.id
_entity.type
_entity.pdbx_description
1 polymer ?
#
loop_
_entity_poly.entity_id
_entity_poly.type
_entity_poly.pdbx_seq_one_letter_code
_entity_poly.pdbx_strand_id
1 'polypeptide(L)'
;MDLETRHLRQLLSNAQQLPEVLLLKQSTTSTNDDVREIAQNGIKTILVCSEMQTQGRGQHQRTWISPVGNIYLSTLLETRTALDGRLALEIGLNVLQSPSLKALKHLQIKWPNDLYSPQGKWGGILVEPISPHQAIVGIGLNLMPLPPDQIDQQTTSVMQLGVQYPNRIQIISEIYLAIQQAGQWFDHGCYNLAARFNHYAAFMDQNVHFEQVKGPISGVFRGISDDGSVNLETAQGLVNVYQGRLRLAD
;
A
#
# COMPACT_ATOMS: atom_id res chain seq x y z
N MET A 1 4.62 16.17 -24.03
CA MET A 1 3.79 15.26 -23.21
C MET A 1 3.47 14.04 -24.05
N ASP A 2 3.99 12.89 -23.62
CA ASP A 2 3.82 11.57 -24.24
C ASP A 2 2.36 11.06 -24.13
N LEU A 3 2.08 9.93 -24.78
CA LEU A 3 0.74 9.34 -24.86
C LEU A 3 0.23 8.85 -23.50
N GLU A 4 1.09 8.22 -22.70
CA GLU A 4 0.71 7.68 -21.39
C GLU A 4 0.31 8.81 -20.43
N THR A 5 1.10 9.89 -20.39
CA THR A 5 0.79 11.06 -19.58
C THR A 5 -0.54 11.69 -19.98
N ARG A 6 -0.82 11.82 -21.30
CA ARG A 6 -2.13 12.35 -21.76
C ARG A 6 -3.28 11.44 -21.35
N HIS A 7 -3.12 10.13 -21.50
CA HIS A 7 -4.15 9.17 -21.13
C HIS A 7 -4.44 9.22 -19.63
N LEU A 8 -3.41 9.22 -18.78
CA LEU A 8 -3.58 9.33 -17.33
C LEU A 8 -4.26 10.65 -16.93
N ARG A 9 -3.84 11.78 -17.52
CA ARG A 9 -4.51 13.08 -17.29
C ARG A 9 -5.98 13.03 -17.67
N GLN A 10 -6.34 12.38 -18.78
CA GLN A 10 -7.73 12.25 -19.19
C GLN A 10 -8.54 11.43 -18.19
N LEU A 11 -8.03 10.28 -17.74
CA LEU A 11 -8.69 9.43 -16.75
C LEU A 11 -8.95 10.20 -15.44
N LEU A 12 -7.94 10.90 -14.93
CA LEU A 12 -8.05 11.66 -13.68
C LEU A 12 -8.92 12.91 -13.81
N SER A 13 -8.90 13.57 -14.98
CA SER A 13 -9.80 14.69 -15.29
C SER A 13 -11.26 14.25 -15.33
N ASN A 14 -11.54 13.11 -15.98
CA ASN A 14 -12.89 12.53 -16.01
C ASN A 14 -13.41 12.16 -14.61
N ALA A 15 -12.51 11.73 -13.73
CA ALA A 15 -12.82 11.45 -12.33
C ALA A 15 -12.88 12.71 -11.45
N GLN A 16 -12.63 13.90 -11.99
CA GLN A 16 -12.54 15.17 -11.25
C GLN A 16 -11.48 15.16 -10.13
N GLN A 17 -10.39 14.45 -10.36
CA GLN A 17 -9.29 14.24 -9.42
C GLN A 17 -7.93 14.46 -10.10
N LEU A 18 -7.86 15.37 -11.07
CA LEU A 18 -6.58 15.71 -11.70
C LEU A 18 -5.70 16.52 -10.72
N PRO A 19 -4.50 16.04 -10.34
CA PRO A 19 -3.61 16.79 -9.47
C PRO A 19 -2.98 17.99 -10.19
N GLU A 20 -2.59 19.00 -9.42
CA GLU A 20 -1.83 20.17 -9.89
C GLU A 20 -0.53 19.74 -10.59
N VAL A 21 0.17 18.76 -10.00
CA VAL A 21 1.38 18.18 -10.58
C VAL A 21 1.18 16.69 -10.85
N LEU A 22 1.35 16.31 -12.13
CA LEU A 22 1.36 14.93 -12.59
C LEU A 22 2.66 14.65 -13.34
N LEU A 23 3.48 13.74 -12.83
CA LEU A 23 4.74 13.35 -13.46
C LEU A 23 4.81 11.85 -13.69
N LEU A 24 5.09 11.44 -14.93
CA LEU A 24 5.51 10.08 -15.27
C LEU A 24 6.99 10.11 -15.64
N LYS A 25 7.83 9.49 -14.81
CA LYS A 25 9.28 9.43 -14.97
C LYS A 25 9.71 8.06 -15.48
N GLN A 26 10.76 8.02 -16.29
CA GLN A 26 11.40 6.75 -16.64
C GLN A 26 12.17 6.19 -15.43
N SER A 27 12.89 7.04 -14.70
CA SER A 27 13.67 6.65 -13.53
C SER A 27 13.72 7.77 -12.49
N THR A 28 13.88 7.39 -11.23
CA THR A 28 14.08 8.30 -10.10
C THR A 28 14.83 7.58 -8.97
N THR A 29 15.29 8.29 -7.95
CA THR A 29 15.79 7.67 -6.71
C THR A 29 14.65 7.06 -5.93
N SER A 30 13.62 7.85 -5.62
CA SER A 30 12.38 7.45 -4.97
C SER A 30 11.25 8.40 -5.34
N THR A 31 10.08 7.85 -5.70
CA THR A 31 8.88 8.67 -5.95
C THR A 31 8.40 9.40 -4.69
N ASN A 32 8.64 8.85 -3.49
CA ASN A 32 8.34 9.54 -2.23
C ASN A 32 9.19 10.81 -2.06
N ASP A 33 10.47 10.78 -2.48
CA ASP A 33 11.35 11.97 -2.42
C ASP A 33 10.91 13.03 -3.43
N ASP A 34 10.55 12.62 -4.63
CA ASP A 34 10.02 13.53 -5.65
C ASP A 34 8.77 14.27 -5.13
N VAL A 35 7.83 13.55 -4.51
CA VAL A 35 6.63 14.18 -3.91
C VAL A 35 7.01 15.12 -2.77
N ARG A 36 7.97 14.74 -1.92
CA ARG A 36 8.44 15.57 -0.80
C ARG A 36 8.99 16.90 -1.29
N GLU A 37 9.85 16.87 -2.30
CA GLU A 37 10.45 18.07 -2.89
C GLU A 37 9.39 18.98 -3.51
N ILE A 38 8.44 18.41 -4.26
CA ILE A 38 7.35 19.19 -4.87
C ILE A 38 6.43 19.81 -3.80
N ALA A 39 6.12 19.06 -2.73
CA ALA A 39 5.28 19.54 -1.63
C ALA A 39 5.92 20.72 -0.87
N GLN A 40 7.25 20.74 -0.73
CA GLN A 40 7.98 21.86 -0.11
C GLN A 40 7.81 23.18 -0.88
N ASN A 41 7.44 23.13 -2.16
CA ASN A 41 7.13 24.30 -2.98
C ASN A 41 5.66 24.77 -2.84
N GLY A 42 4.90 24.20 -1.89
CA GLY A 42 3.52 24.62 -1.58
C GLY A 42 2.44 23.99 -2.47
N ILE A 43 2.79 23.04 -3.35
CA ILE A 43 1.83 22.29 -4.17
C ILE A 43 1.06 21.30 -3.28
N LYS A 44 -0.25 21.25 -3.43
CA LYS A 44 -1.12 20.47 -2.53
C LYS A 44 -1.57 19.13 -3.10
N THR A 45 -1.71 19.05 -4.42
CA THR A 45 -2.13 17.82 -5.09
C THR A 45 -1.06 17.36 -6.08
N ILE A 46 -0.43 16.22 -5.76
CA ILE A 46 0.76 15.73 -6.46
C ILE A 46 0.57 14.24 -6.76
N LEU A 47 0.91 13.83 -7.98
CA LEU A 47 1.08 12.43 -8.34
C LEU A 47 2.38 12.27 -9.13
N VAL A 48 3.32 11.52 -8.56
CA VAL A 48 4.55 11.13 -9.24
C VAL A 48 4.54 9.62 -9.43
N CYS A 49 4.77 9.17 -10.64
CA CYS A 49 5.03 7.77 -10.94
C CYS A 49 6.38 7.59 -11.61
N SER A 50 6.98 6.42 -11.46
CA SER A 50 8.20 6.04 -12.18
C SER A 50 8.08 4.65 -12.80
N GLU A 51 8.80 4.39 -13.89
CA GLU A 51 8.99 3.03 -14.42
C GLU A 51 10.00 2.23 -13.60
N MET A 52 10.98 2.89 -12.98
CA MET A 52 11.94 2.27 -12.06
C MET A 52 12.39 3.21 -10.93
N GLN A 53 12.92 2.65 -9.84
CA GLN A 53 13.58 3.42 -8.79
C GLN A 53 14.97 2.85 -8.49
N THR A 54 15.97 3.72 -8.30
CA THR A 54 17.33 3.29 -7.95
C THR A 54 17.55 3.18 -6.43
N GLN A 55 16.72 3.84 -5.63
CA GLN A 55 16.76 3.83 -4.16
C GLN A 55 15.34 3.69 -3.57
N GLY A 56 14.56 2.76 -4.12
CA GLY A 56 13.22 2.46 -3.62
C GLY A 56 13.24 2.10 -2.14
N ARG A 57 12.27 2.63 -1.38
CA ARG A 57 12.16 2.44 0.08
C ARG A 57 10.90 1.69 0.46
N GLY A 58 11.02 0.85 1.48
CA GLY A 58 9.93 0.29 2.27
C GLY A 58 10.00 0.79 3.72
N GLN A 59 9.11 0.27 4.57
CA GLN A 59 9.10 0.62 5.99
C GLN A 59 10.42 0.26 6.69
N HIS A 60 10.77 1.02 7.72
CA HIS A 60 11.99 0.85 8.50
C HIS A 60 13.27 0.87 7.66
N GLN A 61 13.32 1.74 6.63
CA GLN A 61 14.46 1.93 5.73
C GLN A 61 14.89 0.68 4.96
N ARG A 62 13.98 -0.29 4.78
CA ARG A 62 14.25 -1.45 3.92
C ARG A 62 14.26 -1.04 2.45
N THR A 63 15.06 -1.74 1.66
CA THR A 63 15.08 -1.54 0.21
C THR A 63 13.81 -2.10 -0.43
N TRP A 64 13.19 -1.34 -1.31
CA TRP A 64 12.13 -1.79 -2.22
C TRP A 64 12.69 -1.94 -3.63
N ILE A 65 12.80 -3.18 -4.10
CA ILE A 65 13.32 -3.51 -5.43
C ILE A 65 12.33 -3.01 -6.48
N SER A 66 12.83 -2.18 -7.40
CA SER A 66 11.99 -1.38 -8.28
C SER A 66 12.36 -1.51 -9.79
N PRO A 67 12.34 -2.71 -10.40
CA PRO A 67 12.63 -2.89 -11.82
C PRO A 67 11.53 -2.34 -12.74
N VAL A 68 11.86 -2.13 -14.01
CA VAL A 68 10.92 -1.74 -15.07
C VAL A 68 9.77 -2.77 -15.21
N GLY A 69 8.58 -2.29 -15.57
CA GLY A 69 7.40 -3.11 -15.83
C GLY A 69 6.37 -3.14 -14.70
N ASN A 70 6.63 -2.44 -13.60
CA ASN A 70 5.77 -2.38 -12.41
C ASN A 70 5.27 -0.95 -12.15
N ILE A 71 4.54 -0.76 -11.04
CA ILE A 71 4.05 0.55 -10.62
C ILE A 71 4.82 0.99 -9.37
N TYR A 72 5.44 2.16 -9.47
CA TYR A 72 5.95 2.91 -8.34
C TYR A 72 5.30 4.28 -8.40
N LEU A 73 4.39 4.53 -7.47
CA LEU A 73 3.55 5.71 -7.42
C LEU A 73 3.70 6.35 -6.05
N SER A 74 3.78 7.66 -5.99
CA SER A 74 3.66 8.43 -4.76
C SER A 74 2.73 9.61 -4.94
N THR A 75 1.98 9.93 -3.90
CA THR A 75 1.10 11.09 -3.85
C THR A 75 1.12 11.76 -2.49
N LEU A 76 0.77 13.04 -2.45
CA LEU A 76 0.53 13.77 -1.22
C LEU A 76 -0.93 13.57 -0.81
N LEU A 77 -1.15 13.16 0.44
CA LEU A 77 -2.48 13.02 1.03
C LEU A 77 -2.60 13.95 2.24
N GLU A 78 -3.65 14.75 2.24
CA GLU A 78 -4.04 15.61 3.36
C GLU A 78 -5.29 15.02 4.03
N THR A 79 -5.32 15.07 5.36
CA THR A 79 -6.37 14.46 6.21
C THR A 79 -6.82 15.48 7.25
N ARG A 80 -8.09 15.43 7.65
CA ARG A 80 -8.63 16.25 8.74
C ARG A 80 -8.34 15.62 10.10
N THR A 81 -8.29 14.29 10.16
CA THR A 81 -7.92 13.53 11.35
C THR A 81 -6.40 13.44 11.47
N ALA A 82 -5.86 13.42 12.69
CA ALA A 82 -4.43 13.23 12.88
C ALA A 82 -4.01 11.82 12.42
N LEU A 83 -2.90 11.73 11.70
CA LEU A 83 -2.43 10.49 11.09
C LEU A 83 -2.05 9.43 12.13
N ASP A 84 -2.47 8.20 11.86
CA ASP A 84 -2.04 7.01 12.58
C ASP A 84 -1.93 5.79 11.64
N GLY A 85 -1.62 4.62 12.20
CA GLY A 85 -1.41 3.39 11.45
C GLY A 85 -2.61 2.88 10.65
N ARG A 86 -3.84 3.33 10.97
CA ARG A 86 -5.05 2.90 10.27
C ARG A 86 -5.10 3.40 8.84
N LEU A 87 -4.43 4.51 8.52
CA LEU A 87 -4.40 5.03 7.14
C LEU A 87 -3.83 4.00 6.16
N ALA A 88 -2.75 3.29 6.52
CA ALA A 88 -2.18 2.26 5.64
C ALA A 88 -3.15 1.09 5.41
N LEU A 89 -3.94 0.73 6.42
CA LEU A 89 -4.96 -0.31 6.35
C LEU A 89 -6.12 0.12 5.43
N GLU A 90 -6.58 1.36 5.54
CA GLU A 90 -7.60 1.94 4.66
C GLU A 90 -7.13 2.01 3.20
N ILE A 91 -5.88 2.41 2.97
CA ILE A 91 -5.30 2.43 1.63
C ILE A 91 -5.30 1.00 1.06
N GLY A 92 -4.86 0.00 1.82
CA GLY A 92 -4.90 -1.40 1.40
C GLY A 92 -6.31 -1.85 1.01
N LEU A 93 -7.30 -1.57 1.85
CA LEU A 93 -8.70 -1.92 1.60
C LEU A 93 -9.23 -1.29 0.32
N ASN A 94 -8.98 0.01 0.10
CA ASN A 94 -9.46 0.71 -1.09
C ASN A 94 -8.74 0.23 -2.36
N VAL A 95 -7.44 -0.08 -2.28
CA VAL A 95 -6.68 -0.65 -3.41
C VAL A 95 -7.28 -1.99 -3.84
N LEU A 96 -7.65 -2.88 -2.91
CA LEU A 96 -8.28 -4.16 -3.25
C LEU A 96 -9.60 -4.01 -4.03
N GLN A 97 -10.30 -2.87 -3.91
CA GLN A 97 -11.57 -2.61 -4.60
C GLN A 97 -11.39 -2.02 -6.02
N SER A 98 -10.15 -1.80 -6.46
CA SER A 98 -9.84 -1.22 -7.77
C SER A 98 -10.46 -2.06 -8.90
N PRO A 99 -11.18 -1.45 -9.86
CA PRO A 99 -11.84 -2.17 -10.96
C PRO A 99 -10.97 -3.18 -11.69
N SER A 100 -9.72 -2.84 -11.97
CA SER A 100 -8.75 -3.70 -12.66
C SER A 100 -8.35 -4.94 -11.86
N LEU A 101 -8.60 -4.96 -10.55
CA LEU A 101 -8.28 -6.07 -9.65
C LEU A 101 -9.50 -6.93 -9.28
N LYS A 102 -10.72 -6.50 -9.62
CA LYS A 102 -11.97 -7.17 -9.21
C LYS A 102 -12.10 -8.63 -9.65
N ALA A 103 -11.45 -9.01 -10.75
CA ALA A 103 -11.46 -10.39 -11.24
C ALA A 103 -10.55 -11.32 -10.44
N LEU A 104 -9.60 -10.77 -9.68
CA LEU A 104 -8.67 -11.54 -8.86
C LEU A 104 -9.37 -12.08 -7.62
N LYS A 105 -9.20 -13.36 -7.37
CA LYS A 105 -9.73 -14.04 -6.17
C LYS A 105 -8.67 -14.09 -5.08
N HIS A 106 -9.12 -14.12 -3.83
CA HIS A 106 -8.26 -14.33 -2.66
C HIS A 106 -7.15 -13.26 -2.50
N LEU A 107 -7.41 -12.03 -2.96
CA LEU A 107 -6.58 -10.90 -2.55
C LEU A 107 -6.72 -10.68 -1.05
N GLN A 108 -5.61 -10.39 -0.40
CA GLN A 108 -5.50 -10.24 1.02
C GLN A 108 -4.70 -8.98 1.38
N ILE A 109 -4.80 -8.57 2.64
CA ILE A 109 -3.93 -7.56 3.24
C ILE A 109 -3.18 -8.22 4.39
N LYS A 110 -1.86 -8.19 4.32
CA LYS A 110 -1.00 -8.61 5.43
C LYS A 110 -0.64 -7.36 6.23
N TRP A 111 -1.01 -7.38 7.52
CA TRP A 111 -0.77 -6.25 8.41
C TRP A 111 0.75 -5.95 8.52
N PRO A 112 1.18 -4.67 8.54
CA PRO A 112 0.33 -3.47 8.51
C PRO A 112 0.08 -2.87 7.12
N ASN A 113 0.82 -3.28 6.09
CA ASN A 113 0.95 -2.48 4.88
C ASN A 113 1.24 -3.28 3.59
N ASP A 114 1.08 -4.60 3.63
CA ASP A 114 1.41 -5.47 2.52
C ASP A 114 0.14 -5.86 1.74
N LEU A 115 0.17 -5.58 0.44
CA LEU A 115 -0.82 -6.13 -0.50
C LEU A 115 -0.41 -7.58 -0.78
N TYR A 116 -1.28 -8.52 -0.40
CA TYR A 116 -0.92 -9.92 -0.24
C TYR A 116 -1.89 -10.87 -0.94
N SER A 117 -1.50 -12.12 -1.04
CA SER A 117 -2.29 -13.24 -1.53
C SER A 117 -1.70 -14.55 -0.99
N PRO A 118 -2.40 -15.69 -1.10
CA PRO A 118 -1.81 -16.99 -0.80
C PRO A 118 -0.55 -17.32 -1.63
N GLN A 119 -0.35 -16.66 -2.78
CA GLN A 119 0.83 -16.83 -3.64
C GLN A 119 2.01 -15.92 -3.24
N GLY A 120 1.81 -15.03 -2.26
CA GLY A 120 2.84 -14.09 -1.79
C GLY A 120 2.45 -12.62 -1.93
N LYS A 121 3.41 -11.76 -1.60
CA LYS A 121 3.28 -10.30 -1.65
C LYS A 121 3.31 -9.79 -3.09
N TRP A 122 2.32 -8.98 -3.47
CA TRP A 122 2.25 -8.36 -4.79
C TRP A 122 2.31 -6.83 -4.76
N GLY A 123 2.38 -6.23 -3.57
CA GLY A 123 2.64 -4.81 -3.43
C GLY A 123 2.87 -4.40 -1.99
N GLY A 124 3.27 -3.16 -1.80
CA GLY A 124 3.54 -2.58 -0.49
C GLY A 124 3.14 -1.11 -0.45
N ILE A 125 2.64 -0.70 0.71
CA ILE A 125 2.24 0.68 1.00
C ILE A 125 3.26 1.28 1.96
N LEU A 126 3.71 2.50 1.66
CA LEU A 126 4.59 3.28 2.52
C LEU A 126 3.94 4.64 2.79
N VAL A 127 3.57 4.87 4.05
CA VAL A 127 3.06 6.16 4.51
C VAL A 127 4.16 6.87 5.29
N GLU A 128 4.58 8.05 4.81
CA GLU A 128 5.57 8.91 5.46
C GLU A 128 4.90 10.23 5.87
N PRO A 129 4.52 10.40 7.16
CA PRO A 129 3.99 11.66 7.65
C PRO A 129 5.00 12.80 7.46
N ILE A 130 4.53 13.95 6.99
CA ILE A 130 5.30 15.21 6.93
C ILE A 130 4.77 16.26 7.91
N SER A 131 3.51 16.12 8.33
CA SER A 131 2.89 16.84 9.44
C SER A 131 1.86 15.93 10.12
N PRO A 132 1.25 16.32 11.25
CA PRO A 132 0.21 15.50 11.88
C PRO A 132 -1.00 15.18 10.98
N HIS A 133 -1.22 15.94 9.92
CA HIS A 133 -2.39 15.86 9.05
C HIS A 133 -2.06 15.64 7.57
N GLN A 134 -0.78 15.44 7.25
CA GLN A 134 -0.32 15.32 5.87
C GLN A 134 0.75 14.25 5.75
N ALA A 135 0.59 13.36 4.78
CA ALA A 135 1.51 12.26 4.51
C ALA A 135 1.82 12.14 3.03
N ILE A 136 3.01 11.64 2.75
CA ILE A 136 3.37 11.11 1.45
C ILE A 136 3.01 9.64 1.46
N VAL A 137 2.16 9.23 0.51
CA VAL A 137 1.72 7.84 0.34
C VAL A 137 2.38 7.28 -0.91
N GLY A 138 3.31 6.35 -0.71
CA GLY A 138 3.95 5.57 -1.75
C GLY A 138 3.30 4.19 -1.89
N ILE A 139 3.08 3.73 -3.11
CA ILE A 139 2.64 2.37 -3.44
C ILE A 139 3.57 1.78 -4.49
N GLY A 140 4.21 0.67 -4.12
CA GLY A 140 4.92 -0.21 -5.03
C GLY A 140 4.04 -1.43 -5.32
N LEU A 141 3.81 -1.73 -6.60
CA LEU A 141 2.92 -2.80 -7.01
C LEU A 141 3.51 -3.59 -8.17
N ASN A 142 3.59 -4.91 -7.97
CA ASN A 142 4.15 -5.87 -8.90
C ASN A 142 3.10 -6.20 -9.95
N LEU A 143 3.19 -5.58 -11.12
CA LEU A 143 2.40 -5.99 -12.29
C LEU A 143 2.98 -7.25 -12.92
N MET A 144 4.31 -7.30 -12.98
CA MET A 144 5.11 -8.38 -13.56
C MET A 144 5.89 -9.12 -12.46
N PRO A 145 6.25 -10.40 -12.67
CA PRO A 145 7.08 -11.15 -11.72
C PRO A 145 8.40 -10.43 -11.44
N LEU A 146 8.82 -10.41 -10.18
CA LEU A 146 10.13 -9.91 -9.80
C LEU A 146 11.20 -11.01 -9.94
N PRO A 147 12.47 -10.67 -10.20
CA PRO A 147 13.57 -11.64 -10.19
C PRO A 147 13.71 -12.28 -8.78
N PRO A 148 13.71 -13.61 -8.67
CA PRO A 148 13.67 -14.30 -7.37
C PRO A 148 14.93 -14.09 -6.52
N ASP A 149 16.10 -13.93 -7.15
CA ASP A 149 17.41 -13.92 -6.48
C ASP A 149 17.67 -12.66 -5.60
N GLN A 150 16.71 -11.73 -5.55
CA GLN A 150 16.87 -10.44 -4.86
C GLN A 150 15.93 -10.27 -3.67
N ILE A 151 15.04 -11.22 -3.39
CA ILE A 151 13.93 -11.00 -2.43
C ILE A 151 13.93 -12.07 -1.34
N ASP A 152 13.89 -11.62 -0.09
CA ASP A 152 13.95 -12.44 1.14
C ASP A 152 12.60 -13.00 1.59
N GLN A 153 11.55 -12.83 0.78
CA GLN A 153 10.19 -13.28 1.05
C GLN A 153 9.48 -13.70 -0.22
N GLN A 154 8.44 -14.51 -0.06
CA GLN A 154 7.59 -14.92 -1.18
C GLN A 154 6.86 -13.71 -1.79
N THR A 155 7.07 -13.50 -3.10
CA THR A 155 6.38 -12.48 -3.88
C THR A 155 5.62 -13.08 -5.05
N THR A 156 4.57 -12.38 -5.48
CA THR A 156 3.82 -12.64 -6.71
C THR A 156 3.55 -11.31 -7.41
N SER A 157 2.82 -11.36 -8.52
CA SER A 157 2.45 -10.21 -9.33
C SER A 157 1.01 -10.30 -9.79
N VAL A 158 0.42 -9.15 -10.17
CA VAL A 158 -0.94 -9.08 -10.72
C VAL A 158 -1.13 -9.97 -11.94
N MET A 159 -0.09 -10.12 -12.78
CA MET A 159 -0.08 -11.06 -13.90
C MET A 159 -0.15 -12.52 -13.43
N GLN A 160 0.66 -12.92 -12.45
CA GLN A 160 0.64 -14.29 -11.89
C GLN A 160 -0.66 -14.62 -11.16
N LEU A 161 -1.33 -13.60 -10.60
CA LEU A 161 -2.63 -13.75 -9.96
C LEU A 161 -3.79 -13.90 -10.95
N GLY A 162 -3.59 -13.57 -12.23
CA GLY A 162 -4.54 -13.89 -13.31
C GLY A 162 -4.93 -12.75 -14.23
N VAL A 163 -4.38 -11.53 -14.09
CA VAL A 163 -4.63 -10.46 -15.07
C VAL A 163 -3.65 -10.61 -16.24
N GLN A 164 -4.11 -11.17 -17.36
CA GLN A 164 -3.20 -11.54 -18.46
C GLN A 164 -2.50 -10.38 -19.17
N TYR A 165 -3.03 -9.15 -19.09
CA TYR A 165 -2.39 -7.94 -19.64
C TYR A 165 -2.77 -6.71 -18.80
N PRO A 166 -2.11 -6.47 -17.66
CA PRO A 166 -2.49 -5.36 -16.79
C PRO A 166 -2.25 -4.02 -17.48
N ASN A 167 -3.30 -3.21 -17.63
CA ASN A 167 -3.18 -1.86 -18.15
C ASN A 167 -2.60 -0.95 -17.05
N ARG A 168 -1.28 -0.73 -17.12
CA ARG A 168 -0.53 0.03 -16.12
C ARG A 168 -1.12 1.43 -15.86
N ILE A 169 -1.49 2.17 -16.91
CA ILE A 169 -2.00 3.53 -16.78
C ILE A 169 -3.39 3.56 -16.14
N GLN A 170 -4.25 2.62 -16.52
CA GLN A 170 -5.56 2.44 -15.89
C GLN A 170 -5.40 2.13 -14.38
N ILE A 171 -4.54 1.17 -14.04
CA ILE A 171 -4.28 0.76 -12.65
C ILE A 171 -3.68 1.93 -11.85
N ILE A 172 -2.74 2.70 -12.41
CA ILE A 172 -2.20 3.91 -11.77
C ILE A 172 -3.33 4.88 -11.40
N SER A 173 -4.27 5.13 -12.32
CA SER A 173 -5.40 6.03 -12.07
C SER A 173 -6.29 5.50 -10.94
N GLU A 174 -6.60 4.20 -10.95
CA GLU A 174 -7.44 3.55 -9.94
C GLU A 174 -6.80 3.57 -8.56
N ILE A 175 -5.49 3.32 -8.47
CA ILE A 175 -4.74 3.38 -7.22
C ILE A 175 -4.72 4.79 -6.65
N TYR A 176 -4.47 5.80 -7.50
CA TYR A 176 -4.49 7.19 -7.03
C TYR A 176 -5.86 7.55 -6.45
N LEU A 177 -6.95 7.19 -7.15
CA LEU A 177 -8.32 7.40 -6.66
C LEU A 177 -8.60 6.61 -5.38
N ALA A 178 -8.10 5.38 -5.27
CA ALA A 178 -8.23 4.56 -4.06
C ALA A 178 -7.53 5.20 -2.85
N ILE A 179 -6.37 5.85 -3.03
CA ILE A 179 -5.70 6.59 -1.95
C ILE A 179 -6.54 7.80 -1.51
N GLN A 180 -7.11 8.56 -2.45
CA GLN A 180 -7.99 9.69 -2.10
C GLN A 180 -9.24 9.21 -1.34
N GLN A 181 -9.85 8.11 -1.79
CA GLN A 181 -10.99 7.50 -1.12
C GLN A 181 -10.64 6.98 0.28
N ALA A 182 -9.44 6.39 0.45
CA ALA A 182 -8.94 5.96 1.75
C ALA A 182 -8.77 7.13 2.73
N GLY A 183 -8.31 8.30 2.27
CA GLY A 183 -8.26 9.52 3.07
C GLY A 183 -9.65 9.94 3.58
N GLN A 184 -10.69 9.82 2.74
CA GLN A 184 -12.06 10.10 3.15
C GLN A 184 -12.60 9.11 4.20
N TRP A 185 -12.33 7.81 4.03
CA TRP A 185 -12.66 6.78 5.02
C TRP A 185 -11.95 7.02 6.35
N PHE A 186 -10.66 7.37 6.29
CA PHE A 186 -9.84 7.69 7.44
C PHE A 186 -10.41 8.89 8.23
N ASP A 187 -10.75 9.97 7.53
CA ASP A 187 -11.39 11.15 8.13
C ASP A 187 -12.79 10.87 8.67
N HIS A 188 -13.48 9.84 8.18
CA HIS A 188 -14.74 9.36 8.73
C HIS A 188 -14.55 8.31 9.85
N GLY A 189 -13.38 8.31 10.48
CA GLY A 189 -13.08 7.49 11.66
C GLY A 189 -12.80 6.02 11.35
N CYS A 190 -12.52 5.66 10.10
CA CYS A 190 -12.28 4.27 9.68
C CYS A 190 -13.45 3.34 10.03
N TYR A 191 -14.70 3.76 9.79
CA TYR A 191 -15.88 3.03 10.26
C TYR A 191 -15.84 1.53 9.90
N ASN A 192 -16.07 0.67 10.90
CA ASN A 192 -15.99 -0.80 10.79
C ASN A 192 -14.65 -1.31 10.18
N LEU A 193 -13.52 -0.70 10.55
CA LEU A 193 -12.20 -1.09 10.06
C LEU A 193 -11.90 -2.55 10.35
N ALA A 194 -12.15 -3.03 11.57
CA ALA A 194 -11.89 -4.41 11.97
C ALA A 194 -12.64 -5.39 11.07
N ALA A 195 -13.95 -5.19 10.90
CA ALA A 195 -14.77 -6.09 10.08
C ALA A 195 -14.31 -6.12 8.62
N ARG A 196 -14.04 -4.95 8.01
CA ARG A 196 -13.58 -4.84 6.62
C ARG A 196 -12.19 -5.46 6.43
N PHE A 197 -11.25 -5.15 7.33
CA PHE A 197 -9.89 -5.68 7.26
C PHE A 197 -9.87 -7.19 7.50
N ASN A 198 -10.52 -7.68 8.54
CA ASN A 198 -10.49 -9.10 8.92
C ASN A 198 -11.08 -10.00 7.84
N HIS A 199 -12.01 -9.48 7.03
CA HIS A 199 -12.52 -10.20 5.85
C HIS A 199 -11.42 -10.48 4.80
N TYR A 200 -10.44 -9.58 4.65
CA TYR A 200 -9.33 -9.69 3.70
C TYR A 200 -8.00 -10.03 4.39
N ALA A 201 -7.98 -10.31 5.69
CA ALA A 201 -6.73 -10.43 6.43
C ALA A 201 -5.94 -11.68 6.00
N ALA A 202 -4.67 -11.48 5.65
CA ALA A 202 -3.73 -12.58 5.52
C ALA A 202 -3.47 -13.21 6.89
N PHE A 203 -3.29 -14.53 6.92
CA PHE A 203 -2.97 -15.32 8.12
C PHE A 203 -4.07 -15.38 9.19
N MET A 204 -5.31 -14.99 8.86
CA MET A 204 -6.44 -15.13 9.77
C MET A 204 -6.54 -16.57 10.30
N ASP A 205 -6.68 -16.71 11.61
CA ASP A 205 -6.78 -17.97 12.35
C ASP A 205 -5.55 -18.91 12.21
N GLN A 206 -4.40 -18.38 11.82
CA GLN A 206 -3.14 -19.14 11.70
C GLN A 206 -2.17 -18.80 12.83
N ASN A 207 -1.27 -19.74 13.12
CA ASN A 207 -0.14 -19.49 14.03
C ASN A 207 0.83 -18.50 13.37
N VAL A 208 1.20 -17.49 14.12
CA VAL A 208 2.07 -16.41 13.67
C VAL A 208 3.16 -16.09 14.68
N HIS A 209 4.26 -15.53 14.18
CA HIS A 209 5.25 -14.83 14.97
C HIS A 209 5.10 -13.32 14.73
N PHE A 210 5.00 -12.57 15.83
CA PHE A 210 4.92 -11.12 15.82
C PHE A 210 6.22 -10.52 16.36
N GLU A 211 7.02 -9.94 15.47
CA GLU A 211 8.30 -9.30 15.82
C GLU A 211 8.06 -7.87 16.30
N GLN A 212 8.45 -7.56 17.54
CA GLN A 212 8.35 -6.21 18.10
C GLN A 212 9.58 -5.89 18.95
N VAL A 213 9.75 -4.62 19.32
CA VAL A 213 10.91 -4.12 20.10
C VAL A 213 11.04 -4.84 21.46
N LYS A 214 9.92 -5.16 22.11
CA LYS A 214 9.89 -5.83 23.42
C LYS A 214 10.19 -7.33 23.37
N GLY A 215 10.46 -7.88 22.18
CA GLY A 215 10.66 -9.31 21.95
C GLY A 215 9.48 -9.96 21.22
N PRO A 216 9.72 -11.10 20.54
CA PRO A 216 8.71 -11.74 19.71
C PRO A 216 7.55 -12.30 20.55
N ILE A 217 6.33 -12.24 19.99
CA ILE A 217 5.14 -12.91 20.52
C ILE A 217 4.71 -13.98 19.54
N SER A 218 4.40 -15.18 20.03
CA SER A 218 3.81 -16.24 19.23
C SER A 218 2.37 -16.48 19.66
N GLY A 219 1.49 -16.73 18.71
CA GLY A 219 0.07 -17.00 18.98
C GLY A 219 -0.73 -17.15 17.70
N VAL A 220 -2.04 -17.32 17.82
CA VAL A 220 -2.97 -17.36 16.68
C VAL A 220 -3.39 -15.94 16.34
N PHE A 221 -3.26 -15.55 15.07
CA PHE A 221 -3.74 -14.24 14.61
C PHE A 221 -5.26 -14.21 14.50
N ARG A 222 -5.90 -13.36 15.31
CA ARG A 222 -7.37 -13.20 15.37
C ARG A 222 -7.84 -11.91 14.70
N GLY A 223 -7.06 -11.38 13.76
CA GLY A 223 -7.37 -10.14 13.04
C GLY A 223 -6.95 -8.89 13.81
N ILE A 224 -7.57 -7.77 13.48
CA ILE A 224 -7.35 -6.47 14.12
C ILE A 224 -8.61 -5.96 14.83
N SER A 225 -8.42 -4.99 15.72
CA SER A 225 -9.48 -4.15 16.31
C SER A 225 -9.67 -2.84 15.51
N ASP A 226 -10.74 -2.09 15.77
CA ASP A 226 -11.06 -0.86 15.02
C ASP A 226 -10.03 0.28 15.23
N ASP A 227 -9.22 0.20 16.28
CA ASP A 227 -8.06 1.07 16.48
C ASP A 227 -6.82 0.68 15.64
N GLY A 228 -6.92 -0.40 14.84
CA GLY A 228 -5.84 -0.93 14.01
C GLY A 228 -4.87 -1.86 14.73
N SER A 229 -5.06 -2.12 16.03
CA SER A 229 -4.23 -3.05 16.79
C SER A 229 -4.47 -4.50 16.36
N VAL A 230 -3.40 -5.28 16.31
CA VAL A 230 -3.43 -6.72 16.02
C VAL A 230 -3.82 -7.49 17.28
N ASN A 231 -4.76 -8.42 17.13
CA ASN A 231 -5.24 -9.32 18.17
C ASN A 231 -4.53 -10.68 18.02
N LEU A 232 -3.73 -11.06 19.02
CA LEU A 232 -3.06 -12.37 19.08
C LEU A 232 -3.60 -13.19 20.24
N GLU A 233 -4.08 -14.39 19.96
CA GLU A 233 -4.41 -15.37 20.99
C GLU A 233 -3.15 -16.15 21.38
N THR A 234 -2.65 -15.91 22.59
CA THR A 234 -1.44 -16.55 23.13
C THR A 234 -1.81 -17.58 24.20
N ALA A 235 -0.84 -18.35 24.69
CA ALA A 235 -1.05 -19.26 25.81
C ALA A 235 -1.50 -18.55 27.10
N GLN A 236 -1.23 -17.25 27.24
CA GLN A 236 -1.62 -16.41 28.37
C GLN A 236 -2.94 -15.65 28.14
N GLY A 237 -3.59 -15.84 26.99
CA GLY A 237 -4.82 -15.15 26.59
C GLY A 237 -4.64 -14.19 25.42
N LEU A 238 -5.65 -13.37 25.17
CA LEU A 238 -5.66 -12.40 24.06
C LEU A 238 -4.75 -11.20 24.38
N VAL A 239 -3.88 -10.84 23.44
CA VAL A 239 -2.96 -9.72 23.54
C VAL A 239 -3.13 -8.79 22.34
N ASN A 240 -3.22 -7.48 22.61
CA ASN A 240 -3.26 -6.42 21.60
C ASN A 240 -1.86 -5.85 21.36
N VAL A 241 -1.45 -5.76 20.10
CA VAL A 241 -0.17 -5.17 19.70
C VAL A 241 -0.35 -4.10 18.62
N TYR A 242 0.39 -3.01 18.74
CA TYR A 242 0.21 -1.82 17.90
C TYR A 242 1.31 -1.61 16.86
N GLN A 243 2.49 -2.19 17.08
CA GLN A 243 3.67 -1.98 16.26
C GLN A 243 4.51 -3.24 16.22
N GLY A 244 4.92 -3.65 15.03
CA GLY A 244 5.76 -4.82 14.83
C GLY A 244 5.63 -5.37 13.42
N ARG A 245 5.93 -6.65 13.26
CA ARG A 245 5.83 -7.36 11.98
C ARG A 245 5.16 -8.71 12.17
N LEU A 246 4.14 -8.95 11.36
CA LEU A 246 3.42 -10.22 11.33
C LEU A 246 4.12 -11.18 10.35
N ARG A 247 4.49 -12.37 10.82
CA ARG A 247 5.04 -13.47 10.02
C ARG A 247 4.25 -14.74 10.32
N LEU A 248 4.05 -15.57 9.29
CA LEU A 248 3.50 -16.91 9.49
C LEU A 248 4.52 -17.72 10.32
N ALA A 249 4.03 -18.54 11.25
CA ALA A 249 4.89 -19.50 11.94
C ALA A 249 5.25 -20.66 11.00
N ASP A 250 6.47 -21.17 11.14
CA ASP A 250 6.95 -22.34 10.40
C ASP A 250 6.25 -23.65 10.85
#